data_AF-A0A2N6C5R1-F1
#
_entry.id   AF-A0A2N6C5R1-F1
#
_cell.length_a   1.000
_cell.length_b   1.000
_cell.length_c   1.000
_cell.angle_alpha   90.00
_cell.angle_beta   90.00
_cell.angle_gamma   90.00
#
_symmetry.space_group_name_H-M   'P 1'
#
loop_
_entity.id
_entity.type
_entity.pdbx_description
1 polymer ?
#
loop_
_entity_poly.entity_id
_entity_poly.type
_entity_poly.pdbx_seq_one_letter_code
_entity_poly.pdbx_strand_id
1 'polypeptide(L)'
;MPDTSLGASRQKNLPLWLVHSLMLCAAMIVSGSFTVGAAITHELDPAVLLLIRYLVAVCCLAPVIFWRYGHFRPSLRQLGGYSMVSICTVGFFWCMFTSLRYTTAMNTSIIFTLVPGISGVYSALFLGERLGSHRLVALVCGMVGAIWVIFRGDLGRLLALEVNQGDLLFLAGCFLMAGYTPLVKTFHRQESMVVMTFWVLVTGLGWLMLLALPRLSEVVWPAISVKAWAGILYLAVLSTIITFYLTHLSTLYLGPTRVMAYSYFYPSFVLVLNWLLGHGLPPAMILPGVVVVSLAIIVLQHGARESQTPHDRPLRR
;
A
#
# COMPACT_ATOMS: atom_id res chain seq x y z
N MET A 1 -18.34 -32.67 22.54
CA MET A 1 -17.48 -32.08 21.49
C MET A 1 -18.40 -31.35 20.52
N PRO A 2 -18.42 -30.00 20.50
CA PRO A 2 -19.30 -29.28 19.58
C PRO A 2 -18.71 -29.29 18.17
N ASP A 3 -19.58 -29.68 17.26
CA ASP A 3 -19.41 -29.92 15.84
C ASP A 3 -18.92 -28.65 15.09
N THR A 4 -17.66 -28.66 14.63
CA THR A 4 -17.03 -27.56 13.88
C THR A 4 -17.39 -27.56 12.40
N SER A 5 -18.26 -28.47 11.93
CA SER A 5 -18.60 -28.63 10.51
C SER A 5 -19.63 -27.62 9.98
N LEU A 6 -20.29 -26.85 10.85
CA LEU A 6 -21.39 -25.93 10.47
C LEU A 6 -20.93 -24.50 10.07
N GLY A 7 -19.63 -24.18 10.18
CA GLY A 7 -19.09 -22.86 9.80
C GLY A 7 -18.58 -22.74 8.36
N ALA A 8 -18.42 -23.86 7.64
CA ALA A 8 -17.77 -23.91 6.33
C ALA A 8 -18.72 -23.70 5.14
N SER A 9 -20.04 -23.64 5.36
CA SER A 9 -21.04 -23.81 4.29
C SER A 9 -21.77 -22.53 3.83
N ARG A 10 -21.21 -21.33 4.04
CA ARG A 10 -21.82 -20.10 3.49
C ARG A 10 -20.85 -18.97 3.11
N GLN A 11 -19.66 -19.28 2.59
CA GLN A 11 -19.01 -18.32 1.70
C GLN A 11 -19.84 -18.29 0.41
N LYS A 12 -20.79 -17.34 0.30
CA LYS A 12 -21.43 -17.01 -0.98
C LYS A 12 -20.30 -16.78 -1.98
N ASN A 13 -20.19 -17.64 -2.99
CA ASN A 13 -19.25 -17.45 -4.10
C ASN A 13 -19.57 -16.10 -4.76
N LEU A 14 -18.85 -15.05 -4.38
CA LEU A 14 -18.97 -13.76 -5.03
C LEU A 14 -18.60 -13.96 -6.51
N PRO A 15 -19.41 -13.44 -7.45
CA PRO A 15 -19.07 -13.61 -8.84
C PRO A 15 -17.74 -12.91 -9.13
N LEU A 16 -16.89 -13.53 -9.95
CA LEU A 16 -15.51 -13.09 -10.15
C LEU A 16 -15.41 -11.63 -10.65
N TRP A 17 -16.34 -11.21 -11.52
CA TRP A 17 -16.41 -9.82 -12.00
C TRP A 17 -16.62 -8.83 -10.85
N LEU A 18 -17.41 -9.18 -9.83
CA LEU A 18 -17.64 -8.32 -8.68
C LEU A 18 -16.36 -8.16 -7.86
N VAL A 19 -15.60 -9.24 -7.65
CA VAL A 19 -14.32 -9.18 -6.92
C VAL A 19 -13.32 -8.29 -7.65
N HIS A 20 -13.26 -8.38 -8.99
CA HIS A 20 -12.43 -7.48 -9.79
C HIS A 20 -12.89 -6.02 -9.69
N SER A 21 -14.20 -5.75 -9.72
CA SER A 21 -14.76 -4.40 -9.52
C SER A 21 -14.44 -3.84 -8.14
N LEU A 22 -14.52 -4.65 -7.07
CA LEU A 22 -14.15 -4.24 -5.73
C LEU A 22 -12.67 -3.83 -5.65
N MET A 23 -11.79 -4.56 -6.35
CA MET A 23 -10.37 -4.20 -6.43
C MET A 23 -10.11 -2.94 -7.24
N LEU A 24 -10.86 -2.68 -8.32
CA LEU A 24 -10.79 -1.41 -9.04
C LEU A 24 -11.24 -0.23 -8.16
N CYS A 25 -12.34 -0.40 -7.41
CA CYS A 25 -12.78 0.60 -6.44
C CYS A 25 -11.74 0.83 -5.35
N ALA A 26 -11.17 -0.23 -4.79
CA ALA A 26 -10.10 -0.12 -3.80
C ALA A 26 -8.89 0.62 -4.38
N ALA A 27 -8.49 0.30 -5.61
CA ALA A 27 -7.38 0.97 -6.27
C ALA A 27 -7.65 2.46 -6.52
N MET A 28 -8.86 2.84 -6.93
CA MET A 28 -9.27 4.24 -7.05
C MET A 28 -9.21 4.98 -5.72
N ILE A 29 -9.67 4.35 -4.62
CA ILE A 29 -9.61 4.93 -3.27
C ILE A 29 -8.15 5.09 -2.81
N VAL A 30 -7.29 4.11 -3.05
CA VAL A 30 -5.86 4.25 -2.71
C VAL A 30 -5.20 5.33 -3.56
N SER A 31 -5.55 5.42 -4.85
CA SER A 31 -5.05 6.47 -5.74
C SER A 31 -5.42 7.87 -5.25
N GLY A 32 -6.67 8.05 -4.80
CA GLY A 32 -7.11 9.29 -4.19
C GLY A 32 -6.33 9.67 -2.93
N SER A 33 -5.68 8.72 -2.23
CA SER A 33 -4.85 9.05 -1.06
C SER A 33 -3.59 9.84 -1.42
N PHE A 34 -3.01 9.65 -2.62
CA PHE A 34 -1.89 10.45 -3.10
C PHE A 34 -2.34 11.89 -3.37
N THR A 35 -3.46 12.05 -4.07
CA THR A 35 -4.03 13.37 -4.42
C THR A 35 -4.52 14.12 -3.18
N VAL A 36 -5.30 13.47 -2.31
CA VAL A 36 -5.76 14.05 -1.04
C VAL A 36 -4.58 14.36 -0.13
N GLY A 37 -3.59 13.46 -0.04
CA GLY A 37 -2.39 13.69 0.73
C GLY A 37 -1.62 14.92 0.27
N ALA A 38 -1.45 15.10 -1.04
CA ALA A 38 -0.81 16.29 -1.61
C ALA A 38 -1.57 17.58 -1.26
N ALA A 39 -2.91 17.52 -1.26
CA ALA A 39 -3.74 18.69 -0.96
C ALA A 39 -3.65 19.14 0.51
N ILE A 40 -3.44 18.22 1.46
CA ILE A 40 -3.53 18.52 2.90
C ILE A 40 -2.19 18.50 3.64
N THR A 41 -1.12 17.98 3.03
CA THR A 41 0.19 17.80 3.71
C THR A 41 0.85 19.11 4.14
N HIS A 42 0.48 20.25 3.57
CA HIS A 42 1.00 21.57 3.98
C HIS A 42 0.25 22.19 5.16
N GLU A 43 -0.97 21.72 5.49
CA GLU A 43 -1.76 22.26 6.60
C GLU A 43 -1.41 21.62 7.94
N LEU A 44 -0.91 20.39 7.93
CA LEU A 44 -0.63 19.62 9.13
C LEU A 44 0.68 18.84 9.00
N ASP A 45 1.43 18.73 10.09
CA ASP A 45 2.62 17.90 10.13
C ASP A 45 2.29 16.43 9.78
N PRO A 46 3.10 15.73 8.97
CA PRO A 46 2.81 14.36 8.55
C PRO A 46 2.69 13.38 9.73
N ALA A 47 3.46 13.58 10.81
CA ALA A 47 3.36 12.72 11.98
C ALA A 47 2.02 12.93 12.71
N VAL A 48 1.55 14.17 12.84
CA VAL A 48 0.26 14.49 13.47
C VAL A 48 -0.91 14.00 12.60
N LEU A 49 -0.83 14.20 11.28
CA LEU A 49 -1.81 13.69 10.33
C LEU A 49 -1.95 12.16 10.47
N LEU A 50 -0.82 11.46 10.50
CA LEU A 50 -0.80 10.00 10.66
C LEU A 50 -1.29 9.55 12.02
N LEU A 51 -0.95 10.28 13.08
CA LEU A 51 -1.44 10.01 14.43
C LEU A 51 -2.97 10.00 14.44
N ILE A 52 -3.61 11.06 13.92
CA ILE A 52 -5.07 11.17 13.86
C ILE A 52 -5.65 10.06 12.97
N ARG A 53 -5.05 9.81 11.80
CA ARG A 53 -5.48 8.76 10.88
C ARG A 53 -5.46 7.38 11.53
N TYR A 54 -4.38 7.02 12.23
CA TYR A 54 -4.24 5.74 12.92
C TYR A 54 -5.16 5.66 14.13
N LEU A 55 -5.34 6.75 14.88
CA LEU A 55 -6.26 6.81 16.00
C LEU A 55 -7.70 6.53 15.55
N VAL A 56 -8.16 7.19 14.49
CA VAL A 56 -9.49 6.95 13.91
C VAL A 56 -9.62 5.50 13.44
N ALA A 57 -8.60 4.95 12.75
CA ALA A 57 -8.62 3.57 12.31
C ALA A 57 -8.72 2.56 13.47
N VAL A 58 -7.95 2.78 14.55
CA VAL A 58 -8.00 1.97 15.77
C VAL A 58 -9.38 2.09 16.45
N CYS A 59 -9.91 3.30 16.61
CA CYS A 59 -11.22 3.53 17.23
C CYS A 59 -12.36 2.88 16.44
N CYS A 60 -12.30 2.88 15.10
CA CYS A 60 -13.32 2.23 14.27
C CYS A 60 -13.19 0.70 14.25
N LEU A 61 -11.96 0.16 14.27
CA LEU A 61 -11.73 -1.28 14.24
C LEU A 61 -11.87 -1.95 15.61
N ALA A 62 -11.57 -1.25 16.71
CA ALA A 62 -11.61 -1.79 18.06
C ALA A 62 -12.96 -2.45 18.42
N PRO A 63 -14.13 -1.81 18.20
CA PRO A 63 -15.43 -2.43 18.49
C PRO A 63 -15.66 -3.72 17.70
N VAL A 64 -15.26 -3.74 16.42
CA VAL A 64 -15.41 -4.92 15.55
C VAL A 64 -14.51 -6.07 16.03
N ILE A 65 -13.27 -5.75 16.44
CA ILE A 65 -12.32 -6.73 16.96
C ILE A 65 -12.81 -7.30 18.29
N PHE A 66 -13.18 -6.44 19.24
CA PHE A 66 -13.61 -6.89 20.56
C PHE A 66 -14.93 -7.67 20.51
N TRP A 67 -15.86 -7.30 19.62
CA TRP A 67 -17.09 -8.05 19.44
C TRP A 67 -16.86 -9.43 18.79
N ARG A 68 -16.04 -9.50 17.73
CA ARG A 68 -15.87 -10.74 16.95
C ARG A 68 -14.82 -11.71 17.51
N TYR A 69 -13.77 -11.19 18.14
CA TYR A 69 -12.62 -11.98 18.59
C TYR A 69 -12.37 -11.86 20.11
N GLY A 70 -13.23 -11.15 20.83
CA GLY A 70 -13.08 -10.91 22.26
C GLY A 70 -11.85 -10.07 22.59
N HIS A 71 -11.40 -10.14 23.85
CA HIS A 71 -10.21 -9.43 24.33
C HIS A 71 -8.92 -10.21 24.03
N PHE A 72 -8.67 -10.56 22.76
CA PHE A 72 -7.40 -11.16 22.38
C PHE A 72 -6.24 -10.22 22.71
N ARG A 73 -5.40 -10.62 23.67
CA ARG A 73 -4.19 -9.90 24.08
C ARG A 73 -2.97 -10.67 23.59
N PRO A 74 -2.20 -10.12 22.63
CA PRO A 74 -1.00 -10.78 22.14
C PRO A 74 0.06 -10.85 23.24
N SER A 75 0.86 -11.91 23.21
CA SER A 75 2.07 -12.00 24.05
C SER A 75 3.03 -10.85 23.71
N LEU A 76 3.92 -10.51 24.65
CA LEU A 76 4.95 -9.47 24.42
C LEU A 76 5.81 -9.76 23.18
N ARG A 77 6.09 -11.04 22.89
CA ARG A 77 6.81 -11.46 21.68
C ARG A 77 6.03 -11.18 20.41
N GLN A 78 4.72 -11.44 20.39
CA GLN A 78 3.85 -11.11 19.26
C GLN A 78 3.75 -9.59 19.08
N LEU A 79 3.60 -8.85 20.19
CA LEU A 79 3.54 -7.39 20.16
C LEU A 79 4.84 -6.79 19.61
N GLY A 80 6.00 -7.34 19.96
CA GLY A 80 7.29 -6.98 19.37
C GLY A 80 7.31 -7.19 17.85
N GLY A 81 6.83 -8.35 17.37
CA GLY A 81 6.70 -8.63 15.93
C GLY A 81 5.74 -7.66 15.21
N TYR A 82 4.58 -7.39 15.79
CA TYR A 82 3.61 -6.41 15.26
C TYR A 82 4.18 -5.00 15.25
N SER A 83 4.98 -4.65 16.26
CA SER A 83 5.67 -3.37 16.36
C SER A 83 6.73 -3.23 15.27
N MET A 84 7.49 -4.28 14.96
CA MET A 84 8.43 -4.27 13.82
C MET A 84 7.72 -4.10 12.47
N VAL A 85 6.58 -4.78 12.28
CA VAL A 85 5.74 -4.61 11.09
C VAL A 85 5.19 -3.19 11.01
N SER A 86 4.77 -2.61 12.15
CA SER A 86 4.19 -1.27 12.17
C SER A 86 5.21 -0.18 11.85
N ILE A 87 6.49 -0.31 12.24
CA ILE A 87 7.57 0.59 11.82
C ILE A 87 7.64 0.71 10.30
N CYS A 88 7.52 -0.40 9.57
CA CYS A 88 7.53 -0.38 8.11
C CYS A 88 6.37 0.45 7.54
N THR A 89 5.16 0.24 8.07
CA THR A 89 3.96 0.98 7.60
C THR A 89 3.97 2.46 8.02
N VAL A 90 4.36 2.76 9.25
CA VAL A 90 4.46 4.13 9.78
C VAL A 90 5.52 4.90 9.01
N GLY A 91 6.70 4.30 8.83
CA GLY A 91 7.79 4.92 8.08
C GLY A 91 7.44 5.11 6.60
N PHE A 92 6.79 4.13 5.96
CA PHE A 92 6.28 4.29 4.58
C PHE A 92 5.34 5.48 4.46
N PHE A 93 4.28 5.53 5.28
CA PHE A 93 3.31 6.61 5.18
C PHE A 93 3.89 7.96 5.59
N TRP A 94 4.80 8.00 6.57
CA TRP A 94 5.48 9.22 6.96
C TRP A 94 6.35 9.75 5.81
N CYS A 95 7.11 8.87 5.14
CA CYS A 95 7.87 9.23 3.94
C CYS A 95 6.93 9.69 2.81
N MET A 96 5.78 9.02 2.62
CA MET A 96 4.76 9.41 1.63
C MET A 96 4.26 10.83 1.86
N PHE A 97 3.67 11.13 3.02
CA PHE A 97 3.10 12.46 3.26
C PHE A 97 4.17 13.55 3.30
N THR A 98 5.36 13.26 3.84
CA THR A 98 6.47 14.21 3.82
C THR A 98 6.97 14.47 2.40
N SER A 99 7.09 13.43 1.57
CA SER A 99 7.51 13.57 0.17
C SER A 99 6.57 14.44 -0.65
N LEU A 100 5.26 14.36 -0.40
CA LEU A 100 4.24 15.13 -1.10
C LEU A 100 4.32 16.64 -0.86
N ARG A 101 5.17 17.11 0.07
CA ARG A 101 5.51 18.53 0.25
C ARG A 101 6.53 19.03 -0.78
N TYR A 102 7.23 18.11 -1.45
CA TYR A 102 8.34 18.38 -2.37
C TYR A 102 8.15 17.75 -3.75
N THR A 103 7.25 16.77 -3.87
CA THR A 103 6.91 16.10 -5.13
C THR A 103 5.40 15.99 -5.34
N THR A 104 4.98 15.43 -6.47
CA THR A 104 3.57 15.36 -6.87
C THR A 104 2.92 14.02 -6.53
N ALA A 105 1.59 14.02 -6.43
CA ALA A 105 0.80 12.79 -6.33
C ALA A 105 1.07 11.84 -7.51
N MET A 106 1.28 12.38 -8.72
CA MET A 106 1.58 11.58 -9.91
C MET A 106 2.93 10.86 -9.76
N ASN A 107 3.99 11.59 -9.41
CA ASN A 107 5.32 11.02 -9.21
C ASN A 107 5.32 9.93 -8.14
N THR A 108 4.73 10.23 -6.97
CA THR A 108 4.62 9.25 -5.87
C THR A 108 3.83 8.00 -6.29
N SER A 109 2.70 8.14 -6.99
CA SER A 109 1.95 6.96 -7.46
C SER A 109 2.77 6.07 -8.40
N ILE A 110 3.65 6.65 -9.21
CA ILE A 110 4.51 5.92 -10.14
C ILE A 110 5.67 5.26 -9.40
N ILE A 111 6.34 5.97 -8.50
CA ILE A 111 7.40 5.38 -7.66
C ILE A 111 6.84 4.20 -6.84
N PHE A 112 5.58 4.27 -6.39
CA PHE A 112 4.93 3.18 -5.67
C PHE A 112 4.82 1.88 -6.50
N THR A 113 4.80 1.97 -7.83
CA THR A 113 4.78 0.77 -8.70
C THR A 113 6.04 -0.09 -8.57
N LEU A 114 7.10 0.41 -7.94
CA LEU A 114 8.29 -0.34 -7.59
C LEU A 114 8.09 -1.30 -6.40
N VAL A 115 7.14 -1.00 -5.52
CA VAL A 115 6.94 -1.73 -4.25
C VAL A 115 6.71 -3.23 -4.46
N PRO A 116 5.84 -3.71 -5.38
CA PRO A 116 5.65 -5.14 -5.60
C PRO A 116 6.94 -5.84 -6.04
N GLY A 117 7.74 -5.13 -6.84
CA GLY A 117 9.04 -5.55 -7.32
C GLY A 117 10.07 -5.74 -6.22
N ILE A 118 10.31 -4.68 -5.44
CA ILE A 118 11.21 -4.68 -4.30
C ILE A 118 10.76 -5.72 -3.27
N SER A 119 9.45 -5.84 -3.03
CA SER A 119 8.89 -6.84 -2.11
C SER A 119 9.13 -8.28 -2.58
N GLY A 120 9.10 -8.52 -3.90
CA GLY A 120 9.50 -9.79 -4.49
C GLY A 120 10.97 -10.12 -4.24
N VAL A 121 11.87 -9.15 -4.40
CA VAL A 121 13.30 -9.30 -4.08
C VAL A 121 13.50 -9.60 -2.60
N TYR A 122 12.83 -8.86 -1.71
CA TYR A 122 12.91 -9.12 -0.27
C TYR A 122 12.37 -10.51 0.09
N SER A 123 11.27 -10.95 -0.52
CA SER A 123 10.75 -12.30 -0.29
C SER A 123 11.73 -13.37 -0.78
N ALA A 124 12.45 -13.14 -1.88
CA ALA A 124 13.50 -14.05 -2.33
C ALA A 124 14.68 -14.12 -1.36
N LEU A 125 15.14 -12.97 -0.86
CA LEU A 125 16.28 -12.87 0.05
C LEU A 125 15.97 -13.42 1.45
N PHE A 126 14.83 -13.06 2.03
CA PHE A 126 14.51 -13.37 3.43
C PHE A 126 13.69 -14.65 3.60
N LEU A 127 12.91 -15.05 2.58
CA LEU A 127 12.03 -16.23 2.65
C LEU A 127 12.47 -17.36 1.69
N GLY A 128 13.53 -17.14 0.89
CA GLY A 128 14.02 -18.13 -0.07
C GLY A 128 13.09 -18.39 -1.26
N GLU A 129 12.13 -17.49 -1.52
CA GLU A 129 11.20 -17.62 -2.65
C GLU A 129 11.93 -17.44 -4.00
N ARG A 130 11.60 -18.28 -4.98
CA ARG A 130 12.21 -18.15 -6.32
C ARG A 130 11.48 -17.09 -7.14
N LEU A 131 12.24 -16.12 -7.66
CA LEU A 131 11.75 -15.17 -8.66
C LEU A 131 11.82 -15.83 -10.05
N GLY A 132 10.66 -16.06 -10.66
CA GLY A 132 10.61 -16.47 -12.06
C GLY A 132 11.17 -15.37 -12.97
N SER A 133 11.81 -15.77 -14.08
CA SER A 133 12.43 -14.85 -15.05
C SER A 133 11.46 -13.76 -15.54
N HIS A 134 10.17 -14.08 -15.67
CA HIS A 134 9.15 -13.15 -16.13
C HIS A 134 8.87 -12.05 -15.11
N ARG A 135 8.92 -12.38 -13.80
CA ARG A 135 8.80 -11.40 -12.72
C ARG A 135 10.00 -10.49 -12.66
N LEU A 136 11.19 -11.02 -12.95
CA LEU A 136 12.42 -10.22 -13.03
C LEU A 136 12.38 -9.24 -14.21
N VAL A 137 11.95 -9.68 -15.39
CA VAL A 137 11.77 -8.79 -16.56
C VAL A 137 10.75 -7.70 -16.27
N ALA A 138 9.58 -8.06 -15.74
CA ALA A 138 8.56 -7.08 -15.36
C ALA A 138 9.08 -6.09 -14.29
N LEU A 139 9.86 -6.57 -13.32
CA LEU A 139 10.49 -5.72 -12.32
C LEU A 139 11.47 -4.72 -12.96
N VAL A 140 12.36 -5.18 -13.83
CA VAL A 140 13.34 -4.32 -14.52
C VAL A 140 12.62 -3.29 -15.39
N CYS A 141 11.62 -3.71 -16.17
CA CYS A 141 10.82 -2.78 -16.98
C CYS A 141 10.09 -1.75 -16.11
N GLY A 142 9.46 -2.18 -15.01
CA GLY A 142 8.82 -1.28 -14.05
C GLY A 142 9.80 -0.29 -13.42
N MET A 143 11.02 -0.74 -13.10
CA MET A 143 12.10 0.12 -12.60
C MET A 143 12.52 1.16 -13.62
N VAL A 144 12.73 0.77 -14.88
CA VAL A 144 13.09 1.71 -15.95
C VAL A 144 12.00 2.76 -16.15
N GLY A 145 10.74 2.33 -16.18
CA GLY A 145 9.61 3.25 -16.33
C GLY A 145 9.46 4.22 -15.15
N ALA A 146 9.66 3.75 -13.91
CA ALA A 146 9.65 4.61 -12.73
C ALA A 146 10.84 5.59 -12.71
N ILE A 147 12.04 5.14 -13.07
CA ILE A 147 13.23 6.00 -13.18
C ILE A 147 12.98 7.12 -14.20
N TRP A 148 12.45 6.79 -15.38
CA TRP A 148 12.09 7.79 -16.39
C TRP A 148 11.19 8.90 -15.82
N VAL A 149 10.19 8.51 -15.02
CA VAL A 149 9.24 9.43 -14.40
C VAL A 149 9.87 10.25 -13.28
N ILE A 150 10.75 9.66 -12.45
CA ILE A 150 11.50 10.39 -11.41
C ILE A 150 12.26 11.56 -12.04
N PHE A 151 12.88 11.33 -13.21
CA PHE A 151 13.57 12.38 -13.96
C PHE A 151 12.65 13.20 -14.88
N ARG A 152 11.32 13.06 -14.73
CA ARG A 152 10.28 13.79 -15.47
C ARG A 152 10.37 13.63 -16.99
N GLY A 153 10.98 12.54 -17.45
CA GLY A 153 11.27 12.27 -18.85
C GLY A 153 12.34 13.17 -19.47
N ASP A 154 13.12 13.86 -18.65
CA ASP A 154 14.20 14.75 -19.07
C ASP A 154 15.55 14.04 -18.96
N LEU A 155 16.17 13.78 -20.12
CA LEU A 155 17.49 13.15 -20.19
C LEU A 155 18.60 14.03 -19.60
N GLY A 156 18.47 15.35 -19.68
CA GLY A 156 19.42 16.30 -19.10
C GLY A 156 19.44 16.20 -17.58
N ARG A 157 18.26 16.10 -16.95
CA ARG A 157 18.14 15.86 -15.51
C ARG A 157 18.66 14.49 -15.09
N LEU A 158 18.41 13.47 -15.91
CA LEU A 158 18.97 12.12 -15.71
C LEU A 158 20.50 12.16 -15.68
N LEU A 159 21.11 12.83 -16.67
CA LEU A 159 22.57 12.93 -16.82
C LEU A 159 23.21 13.83 -15.76
N ALA A 160 22.52 14.90 -15.34
CA ALA A 160 22.96 15.79 -14.27
C ALA A 160 22.68 15.24 -12.86
N LEU A 161 22.01 14.09 -12.75
CA LEU A 161 21.54 13.49 -11.49
C LEU A 161 20.76 14.49 -10.62
N GLU A 162 19.97 15.36 -11.26
CA GLU A 162 19.10 16.33 -10.57
C GLU A 162 17.87 15.60 -10.01
N VAL A 163 18.05 14.94 -8.86
CA VAL A 163 16.98 14.18 -8.22
C VAL A 163 16.19 15.06 -7.25
N ASN A 164 14.86 15.02 -7.37
CA ASN A 164 13.98 15.65 -6.38
C ASN A 164 14.09 14.92 -5.03
N GLN A 165 14.38 15.67 -3.97
CA GLN A 165 14.49 15.14 -2.60
C GLN A 165 13.20 14.44 -2.15
N GLY A 166 12.02 14.92 -2.56
CA GLY A 166 10.74 14.26 -2.30
C GLY A 166 10.67 12.88 -2.92
N ASP A 167 11.11 12.72 -4.17
CA ASP A 167 11.09 11.43 -4.87
C ASP A 167 12.04 10.42 -4.21
N LEU A 168 13.22 10.85 -3.76
CA LEU A 168 14.16 10.01 -2.99
C LEU A 168 13.59 9.60 -1.63
N LEU A 169 12.97 10.55 -0.91
CA LEU A 169 12.34 10.26 0.38
C LEU A 169 11.22 9.24 0.23
N PHE A 170 10.39 9.38 -0.81
CA PHE A 170 9.32 8.41 -1.06
C PHE A 170 9.85 7.04 -1.50
N LEU A 171 10.93 7.01 -2.29
CA LEU A 171 11.60 5.77 -2.65
C LEU A 171 12.14 5.04 -1.41
N ALA A 172 12.72 5.76 -0.44
CA ALA A 172 13.11 5.20 0.85
C ALA A 172 11.90 4.60 1.59
N GLY A 173 10.76 5.30 1.58
CA GLY A 173 9.48 4.78 2.06
C GLY A 173 9.05 3.49 1.36
N CYS A 174 9.24 3.38 0.04
CA CYS A 174 8.90 2.19 -0.73
C CYS A 174 9.73 0.96 -0.32
N PHE A 175 10.99 1.13 0.08
CA PHE A 175 11.80 0.05 0.67
C PHE A 175 11.23 -0.43 2.02
N LEU A 176 10.72 0.49 2.85
CA LEU A 176 10.04 0.13 4.10
C LEU A 176 8.76 -0.66 3.82
N MET A 177 7.94 -0.18 2.88
CA MET A 177 6.71 -0.88 2.48
C MET A 177 6.99 -2.25 1.87
N ALA A 178 8.05 -2.40 1.09
CA ALA A 178 8.46 -3.69 0.55
C ALA A 178 8.81 -4.71 1.65
N GLY A 179 9.36 -4.23 2.78
CA GLY A 179 9.67 -5.01 3.99
C GLY A 179 8.44 -5.48 4.76
N TYR A 180 7.28 -4.83 4.59
CA TYR A 180 6.04 -5.21 5.27
C TYR A 180 5.65 -6.67 5.00
N THR A 181 5.59 -7.09 3.73
CA THR A 181 5.12 -8.43 3.35
C THR A 181 5.93 -9.57 3.95
N PRO A 182 7.27 -9.62 3.85
CA PRO A 182 8.05 -10.69 4.46
C PRO A 182 7.98 -10.67 5.99
N LEU A 183 7.95 -9.49 6.64
CA LEU A 183 7.81 -9.39 8.08
C LEU A 183 6.43 -9.90 8.54
N VAL A 184 5.37 -9.58 7.80
CA VAL A 184 4.04 -10.13 8.06
C VAL A 184 4.08 -11.65 7.97
N LYS A 185 4.62 -12.24 6.90
CA LYS A 185 4.75 -13.70 6.78
C LYS A 185 5.58 -14.33 7.90
N THR A 186 6.57 -13.62 8.42
CA THR A 186 7.47 -14.11 9.47
C THR A 186 6.82 -14.08 10.86
N PHE A 187 6.04 -13.03 11.15
CA PHE A 187 5.45 -12.80 12.47
C PHE A 187 3.98 -13.21 12.57
N HIS A 188 3.28 -13.35 11.45
CA HIS A 188 1.94 -13.92 11.40
C HIS A 188 2.03 -15.38 11.80
N ARG A 189 1.27 -15.80 12.81
CA ARG A 189 1.34 -17.17 13.32
C ARG A 189 0.06 -17.92 13.05
N GLN A 190 -1.00 -17.62 13.78
CA GLN A 190 -2.27 -18.37 13.69
C GLN A 190 -3.49 -17.49 13.96
N GLU A 191 -3.29 -16.28 14.49
CA GLU A 191 -4.35 -15.30 14.65
C GLU A 191 -4.96 -14.88 13.29
N SER A 192 -6.21 -14.40 13.34
CA SER A 192 -6.86 -13.80 12.19
C SER A 192 -6.03 -12.59 11.69
N MET A 193 -5.88 -12.46 10.36
CA MET A 193 -5.14 -11.35 9.73
C MET A 193 -5.68 -9.97 10.15
N VAL A 194 -6.98 -9.88 10.44
CA VAL A 194 -7.63 -8.65 10.91
C VAL A 194 -7.15 -8.30 12.33
N VAL A 195 -6.94 -9.29 13.19
CA VAL A 195 -6.41 -9.11 14.57
C VAL A 195 -4.95 -8.66 14.52
N MET A 196 -4.12 -9.28 13.68
CA MET A 196 -2.75 -8.83 13.47
C MET A 196 -2.71 -7.37 12.98
N THR A 197 -3.53 -7.03 11.98
CA THR A 197 -3.60 -5.67 11.43
C THR A 197 -4.02 -4.65 12.48
N PHE A 198 -5.00 -4.99 13.33
CA PHE A 198 -5.40 -4.13 14.44
C PHE A 198 -4.23 -3.85 15.38
N TRP A 199 -3.47 -4.86 15.80
CA TRP A 199 -2.33 -4.66 16.68
C TRP A 199 -1.13 -3.97 16.01
N VAL A 200 -0.96 -4.13 14.68
CA VAL A 200 -0.02 -3.32 13.89
C VAL A 200 -0.44 -1.85 13.91
N LEU A 201 -1.73 -1.54 13.78
CA LEU A 201 -2.22 -0.16 13.91
C LEU A 201 -2.04 0.39 15.33
N VAL A 202 -2.31 -0.41 16.37
CA VAL A 202 -2.14 0.01 17.77
C VAL A 202 -0.66 0.27 18.10
N THR A 203 0.25 -0.62 17.72
CA THR A 203 1.70 -0.40 17.93
C THR A 203 2.21 0.76 17.08
N GLY A 204 1.71 0.90 15.84
CA GLY A 204 2.00 2.05 14.98
C GLY A 204 1.53 3.38 15.57
N LEU A 205 0.35 3.40 16.19
CA LEU A 205 -0.15 4.54 16.94
C LEU A 205 0.78 4.90 18.10
N GLY A 206 1.37 3.91 18.78
CA GLY A 206 2.41 4.11 19.79
C GLY A 206 3.65 4.83 19.24
N TRP A 207 4.18 4.37 18.10
CA TRP A 207 5.31 5.04 17.42
C TRP A 207 4.96 6.47 16.99
N LEU A 208 3.76 6.66 16.45
CA LEU A 208 3.28 7.97 16.01
C LEU A 208 3.05 8.91 17.18
N MET A 209 2.61 8.42 18.35
CA MET A 209 2.54 9.22 19.57
C MET A 209 3.93 9.74 19.94
N LEU A 210 4.96 8.88 19.94
CA LEU A 210 6.32 9.32 20.23
C LEU A 210 6.85 10.36 19.23
N LEU A 211 6.55 10.19 17.93
CA LEU A 211 7.00 11.11 16.88
C LEU A 211 6.21 12.44 16.84
N ALA A 212 4.91 12.40 17.11
CA ALA A 212 4.02 13.55 16.98
C ALA A 212 3.89 14.36 18.27
N LEU A 213 4.14 13.76 19.46
CA LEU A 213 3.93 14.41 20.75
C LEU A 213 4.62 15.79 20.87
N PRO A 214 5.89 15.98 20.45
CA PRO A 214 6.53 17.30 20.49
C PRO A 214 5.88 18.33 19.57
N ARG A 215 5.24 17.87 18.48
CA ARG A 215 4.66 18.72 17.44
C ARG A 215 3.21 19.10 17.74
N LEU A 216 2.52 18.36 18.61
CA LEU A 216 1.10 18.62 18.93
C LEU A 216 0.87 20.00 19.54
N SER A 217 1.82 20.52 20.32
CA SER A 217 1.74 21.86 20.91
C SER A 217 1.98 22.99 19.91
N GLU A 218 2.62 22.69 18.76
CA GLU A 218 2.88 23.66 17.70
C GLU A 218 1.69 23.81 16.74
N VAL A 219 0.73 22.87 16.79
CA VAL A 219 -0.44 22.87 15.91
C VAL A 219 -1.47 23.91 16.36
N VAL A 220 -1.77 24.85 15.48
CA VAL A 220 -2.88 25.80 15.66
C VAL A 220 -4.18 25.13 15.20
N TRP A 221 -4.80 24.32 16.07
CA TRP A 221 -5.98 23.50 15.74
C TRP A 221 -7.13 24.24 15.05
N PRO A 222 -7.52 25.47 15.47
CA PRO A 222 -8.60 26.20 14.81
C PRO A 222 -8.26 26.68 13.40
N ALA A 223 -6.98 26.71 13.02
CA ALA A 223 -6.53 27.12 11.69
C ALA A 223 -6.59 25.99 10.65
N ILE A 224 -6.79 24.74 11.09
CA ILE A 224 -6.90 23.58 10.19
C ILE A 224 -8.22 23.68 9.41
N SER A 225 -8.14 23.67 8.09
CA SER A 225 -9.33 23.84 7.25
C SER A 225 -10.29 22.64 7.34
N VAL A 226 -11.57 22.88 7.04
CA VAL A 226 -12.57 21.80 6.88
C VAL A 226 -12.14 20.80 5.80
N LYS A 227 -11.41 21.26 4.77
CA LYS A 227 -10.89 20.40 3.71
C LYS A 227 -9.82 19.44 4.23
N ALA A 228 -8.92 19.90 5.09
CA ALA A 228 -7.93 19.05 5.74
C ALA A 228 -8.60 17.98 6.62
N TRP A 229 -9.59 18.33 7.42
CA TRP A 229 -10.35 17.37 8.21
C TRP A 229 -11.09 16.32 7.36
N ALA A 230 -11.75 16.76 6.29
CA ALA A 230 -12.38 15.84 5.33
C ALA A 230 -11.35 14.91 4.66
N GLY A 231 -10.17 15.44 4.33
CA GLY A 231 -9.05 14.66 3.79
C GLY A 231 -8.53 13.61 4.79
N ILE A 232 -8.36 13.97 6.06
CA ILE A 232 -7.95 13.04 7.12
C ILE A 232 -8.99 11.93 7.29
N LEU A 233 -10.28 12.27 7.30
CA LEU A 233 -11.37 11.30 7.41
C LEU A 233 -11.40 10.35 6.20
N TYR A 234 -11.22 10.88 4.99
CA TYR A 234 -11.07 10.08 3.77
C TYR A 234 -9.89 9.10 3.90
N LEU A 235 -8.73 9.56 4.37
CA LEU A 235 -7.54 8.74 4.53
C LEU A 235 -7.73 7.66 5.58
N ALA A 236 -8.36 7.97 6.70
CA ALA A 236 -8.59 7.04 7.81
C ALA A 236 -9.66 6.00 7.45
N VAL A 237 -10.81 6.42 6.96
CA VAL A 237 -11.94 5.50 6.76
C VAL A 237 -11.84 4.81 5.41
N LEU A 238 -11.79 5.57 4.32
CA LEU A 238 -11.83 4.99 2.98
C LEU A 238 -10.48 4.36 2.63
N SER A 239 -9.38 5.12 2.71
CA SER A 239 -8.06 4.66 2.28
C SER A 239 -7.39 3.65 3.22
N THR A 240 -7.86 3.53 4.48
CA THR A 240 -7.30 2.56 5.43
C THR A 240 -8.28 1.42 5.72
N ILE A 241 -9.46 1.71 6.30
CA ILE A 241 -10.37 0.65 6.76
C ILE A 241 -11.06 -0.06 5.59
N ILE A 242 -11.68 0.72 4.68
CA ILE A 242 -12.46 0.15 3.57
C ILE A 242 -11.54 -0.58 2.59
N THR A 243 -10.43 0.03 2.16
CA THR A 243 -9.46 -0.62 1.28
C THR A 243 -8.85 -1.87 1.92
N PHE A 244 -8.56 -1.85 3.23
CA PHE A 244 -8.09 -3.05 3.93
C PHE A 244 -9.12 -4.18 3.85
N TYR A 245 -10.40 -3.88 4.11
CA TYR A 245 -11.47 -4.87 4.00
C TYR A 245 -11.63 -5.41 2.57
N LEU A 246 -11.67 -4.53 1.57
CA LEU A 246 -11.80 -4.91 0.16
C LEU A 246 -10.62 -5.75 -0.32
N THR A 247 -9.40 -5.36 0.06
CA THR A 247 -8.15 -6.06 -0.29
C THR A 247 -8.09 -7.41 0.40
N HIS A 248 -8.44 -7.47 1.69
CA HIS A 248 -8.48 -8.72 2.44
C HIS A 248 -9.50 -9.70 1.87
N LEU A 249 -10.74 -9.23 1.64
CA LEU A 249 -11.80 -10.03 1.01
C LEU A 249 -11.34 -10.55 -0.36
N SER A 250 -10.85 -9.67 -1.23
CA SER A 250 -10.43 -10.03 -2.59
C SER A 250 -9.23 -10.97 -2.60
N THR A 251 -8.36 -10.89 -1.60
CA THR A 251 -7.20 -11.80 -1.45
C THR A 251 -7.67 -13.24 -1.25
N LEU A 252 -8.80 -13.47 -0.58
CA LEU A 252 -9.37 -14.81 -0.39
C LEU A 252 -9.84 -15.45 -1.72
N TYR A 253 -10.22 -14.65 -2.72
CA TYR A 253 -10.73 -15.14 -4.01
C TYR A 253 -9.68 -15.10 -5.14
N LEU A 254 -8.88 -14.02 -5.21
CA LEU A 254 -7.92 -13.79 -6.30
C LEU A 254 -6.49 -14.21 -5.93
N GLY A 255 -6.21 -14.37 -4.64
CA GLY A 255 -4.86 -14.55 -4.12
C GLY A 255 -4.06 -13.23 -4.04
N PRO A 256 -3.02 -13.19 -3.20
CA PRO A 256 -2.29 -11.96 -2.89
C PRO A 256 -1.55 -11.37 -4.10
N THR A 257 -1.03 -12.20 -5.01
CA THR A 257 -0.31 -11.74 -6.20
C THR A 257 -1.21 -10.92 -7.14
N ARG A 258 -2.43 -11.41 -7.42
CA ARG A 258 -3.37 -10.73 -8.32
C ARG A 258 -3.92 -9.46 -7.68
N VAL A 259 -4.20 -9.49 -6.37
CA VAL A 259 -4.60 -8.30 -5.60
C VAL A 259 -3.52 -7.22 -5.63
N MET A 260 -2.26 -7.59 -5.37
CA MET A 260 -1.14 -6.65 -5.45
C MET A 260 -0.98 -6.04 -6.86
N ALA A 261 -1.32 -6.80 -7.91
CA ALA A 261 -1.25 -6.29 -9.28
C ALA A 261 -2.24 -5.15 -9.58
N TYR A 262 -3.20 -4.84 -8.69
CA TYR A 262 -4.04 -3.65 -8.84
C TYR A 262 -3.34 -2.35 -8.46
N SER A 263 -2.26 -2.40 -7.67
CA SER A 263 -1.46 -1.21 -7.33
C SER A 263 -0.88 -0.50 -8.56
N TYR A 264 -0.70 -1.25 -9.62
CA TYR A 264 -0.25 -0.79 -10.91
C TYR A 264 -1.23 0.13 -11.65
N PHE A 265 -2.52 0.12 -11.26
CA PHE A 265 -3.49 1.09 -11.77
C PHE A 265 -3.40 2.44 -11.06
N TYR A 266 -2.63 2.56 -9.96
CA TYR A 266 -2.61 3.80 -9.18
C TYR A 266 -2.20 5.03 -10.00
N PRO A 267 -1.14 4.99 -10.84
CA PRO A 267 -0.81 6.13 -11.70
C PRO A 267 -1.92 6.53 -12.66
N SER A 268 -2.64 5.56 -13.22
CA SER A 268 -3.73 5.82 -14.16
C SER A 268 -4.90 6.51 -13.46
N PHE A 269 -5.25 6.07 -12.25
CA PHE A 269 -6.30 6.71 -11.46
C PHE A 269 -5.89 8.08 -10.92
N VAL A 270 -4.63 8.25 -10.48
CA VAL A 270 -4.12 9.57 -10.07
C VAL A 270 -4.13 10.55 -11.25
N LEU A 271 -3.77 10.10 -12.45
CA LEU A 271 -3.88 10.89 -13.67
C LEU A 271 -5.32 11.38 -13.91
N VAL A 272 -6.28 10.46 -13.88
CA VAL A 272 -7.70 10.79 -14.08
C VAL A 272 -8.21 11.73 -12.98
N LEU A 273 -7.87 11.48 -11.72
CA LEU A 273 -8.24 12.34 -10.59
C LEU A 273 -7.68 13.75 -10.76
N ASN A 274 -6.40 13.89 -11.10
CA ASN A 274 -5.78 15.19 -11.30
C ASN A 274 -6.42 15.96 -12.46
N TRP A 275 -6.73 15.27 -13.57
CA TRP A 275 -7.43 15.88 -14.69
C TRP A 275 -8.84 16.35 -14.30
N LEU A 276 -9.63 15.52 -13.59
CA LEU A 276 -10.97 15.87 -13.12
C LEU A 276 -10.98 17.03 -12.12
N LEU A 277 -9.95 17.16 -11.30
CA LEU A 277 -9.77 18.26 -10.35
C LEU A 277 -9.24 19.55 -11.00
N GLY A 278 -8.99 19.55 -12.30
CA GLY A 278 -8.50 20.71 -13.04
C GLY A 278 -7.00 20.98 -12.88
N HIS A 279 -6.21 20.02 -12.38
CA HIS A 279 -4.75 20.13 -12.29
C HIS A 279 -4.03 19.93 -13.64
N GLY A 280 -4.79 19.61 -14.70
CA GLY A 280 -4.26 19.36 -16.04
C GLY A 280 -3.65 17.97 -16.21
N LEU A 281 -3.16 17.69 -17.41
CA LEU A 281 -2.43 16.46 -17.73
C LEU A 281 -0.95 16.62 -17.37
N PRO A 282 -0.25 15.52 -16.98
CA PRO A 282 1.19 15.56 -16.78
C PRO A 282 1.89 15.91 -18.09
N PRO A 283 3.12 16.47 -18.02
CA PRO A 283 3.94 16.73 -19.20
C PRO A 283 4.03 15.51 -20.12
N ALA A 284 3.91 15.70 -21.43
CA ALA A 284 3.93 14.62 -22.42
C ALA A 284 5.20 13.76 -22.34
N MET A 285 6.32 14.35 -21.88
CA MET A 285 7.60 13.66 -21.66
C MET A 285 7.50 12.51 -20.64
N ILE A 286 6.50 12.50 -19.77
CA ILE A 286 6.32 11.45 -18.75
C ILE A 286 5.59 10.21 -19.35
N LEU A 287 4.85 10.38 -20.45
CA LEU A 287 4.03 9.32 -21.06
C LEU A 287 4.79 8.05 -21.45
N PRO A 288 6.03 8.09 -21.99
CA PRO A 288 6.80 6.89 -22.27
C PRO A 288 7.02 6.03 -21.02
N GLY A 289 7.32 6.65 -19.87
CA GLY A 289 7.46 5.94 -18.59
C GLY A 289 6.15 5.28 -18.16
N VAL A 290 5.01 5.96 -18.33
CA VAL A 290 3.67 5.40 -18.06
C VAL A 290 3.38 4.18 -18.94
N VAL A 291 3.74 4.24 -20.23
CA VAL A 291 3.60 3.11 -21.17
C VAL A 291 4.49 1.94 -20.76
N VAL A 292 5.76 2.18 -20.43
CA VAL A 292 6.70 1.12 -20.02
C VAL A 292 6.20 0.43 -18.73
N VAL A 293 5.73 1.21 -17.74
CA VAL A 293 5.12 0.64 -16.53
C VAL A 293 3.90 -0.20 -16.92
N SER A 294 3.01 0.32 -17.77
CA SER A 294 1.82 -0.40 -18.26
C SER A 294 2.14 -1.74 -18.92
N LEU A 295 3.19 -1.78 -19.75
CA LEU A 295 3.66 -3.02 -20.39
C LEU A 295 4.26 -4.00 -19.39
N ALA A 296 5.06 -3.52 -18.42
CA ALA A 296 5.61 -4.35 -17.36
C ALA A 296 4.51 -5.08 -16.55
N ILE A 297 3.40 -4.39 -16.33
CA ILE A 297 2.22 -4.92 -15.65
C ILE A 297 1.60 -6.08 -16.43
N ILE A 298 1.45 -5.89 -17.74
CA ILE A 298 0.90 -6.92 -18.64
C ILE A 298 1.80 -8.18 -18.61
N VAL A 299 3.12 -8.01 -18.69
CA VAL A 299 4.08 -9.13 -18.62
C VAL A 299 3.98 -9.87 -17.29
N LEU A 300 3.90 -9.12 -16.18
CA LEU A 300 3.78 -9.71 -14.85
C LEU A 300 2.50 -10.55 -14.69
N GLN A 301 1.38 -10.06 -15.22
CA GLN A 301 0.09 -10.75 -15.13
C GLN A 301 0.05 -12.03 -15.97
N HIS A 302 0.68 -12.05 -17.14
CA HIS A 302 0.76 -13.25 -17.98
C HIS A 302 1.65 -14.33 -17.35
N GLY A 303 2.82 -13.99 -16.82
CA GLY A 303 3.70 -14.97 -16.15
C GLY A 303 3.11 -15.56 -14.86
N ALA A 304 2.20 -14.85 -14.19
CA ALA A 304 1.46 -15.37 -13.03
C ALA A 304 0.42 -16.44 -13.40
N ARG A 305 -0.07 -16.46 -14.66
CA ARG A 305 -0.98 -17.51 -15.15
C ARG A 305 -0.23 -18.81 -15.46
N GLU A 306 0.95 -18.73 -16.06
CA GLU A 306 1.77 -19.90 -16.43
C GLU A 306 2.41 -20.62 -15.23
N SER A 307 2.67 -19.90 -14.13
CA SER A 307 3.19 -20.52 -12.90
C SER A 307 2.11 -21.20 -12.05
N GLN A 308 0.82 -21.07 -12.42
CA GLN A 308 -0.33 -21.68 -11.73
C GLN A 308 -0.96 -22.85 -12.50
N THR A 309 -0.48 -23.20 -13.69
CA THR A 309 -0.89 -24.46 -14.33
C THR A 309 -0.43 -25.63 -13.46
N PRO A 310 -1.33 -26.55 -13.06
CA PRO A 310 -0.95 -27.72 -12.30
C PRO A 310 0.11 -28.49 -13.07
N HIS A 311 1.24 -28.75 -12.41
CA HIS A 311 2.22 -29.69 -12.90
C HIS A 311 1.56 -31.08 -12.83
N ASP A 312 0.83 -31.46 -13.89
CA ASP A 312 0.53 -32.87 -14.18
C ASP A 312 1.88 -33.54 -14.46
N ARG A 313 2.58 -33.90 -13.39
CA ARG A 313 3.63 -34.91 -13.46
C ARG A 313 2.93 -36.24 -13.25
N PRO A 314 2.84 -37.10 -14.27
CA PRO A 314 2.43 -38.47 -14.02
C PRO A 314 3.41 -39.08 -13.03
N LEU A 315 2.89 -39.60 -11.93
CA LEU A 315 3.63 -40.44 -11.00
C LEU A 315 4.26 -41.55 -11.82
N ARG A 316 5.59 -41.48 -12.03
CA ARG A 316 6.36 -42.61 -12.54
C ARG A 316 6.20 -43.74 -11.51
N ARG A 317 5.50 -44.79 -11.94
CA ARG A 317 5.49 -46.10 -11.29
C ARG A 317 6.88 -46.73 -11.40
#